data_AF-A0ABD3LYX8-F1
#
_entry.id   AF-A0ABD3LYX8-F1
#
_cell.length_a   1.000
_cell.length_b   1.000
_cell.length_c   1.000
_cell.angle_alpha   90.00
_cell.angle_beta   90.00
_cell.angle_gamma   90.00
#
_symmetry.space_group_name_H-M   'P 1'
#
loop_
_entity.id
_entity.type
_entity.pdbx_description
1 polymer ?
#
loop_
_entity_poly.entity_id
_entity_poly.type
_entity_poly.pdbx_seq_one_letter_code
_entity_poly.pdbx_strand_id
1 'polypeptide(L)'
;MINQITSWDNEYARLARAASQLRTTPINNNNNNNSSSFANQQRQGQAASIQTGIQRLGSQLTGLENNLTLTPMEASRRRALLDGLKGQLSSDGGAGGVAVAGVGGGETSTAAALRRQDDMIDELAVGVGRLKNQTNLIHQEANSHVRLLNEMDSNVDLANQGLEEETRRAMRLREEKSVWRLHLIIVALSVLLFLLILMGLS
;
A
#
# COMPACT_ATOMS: atom_id res chain seq x y z
N MET A 1 4.07 -12.18 -0.92
CA MET A 1 4.00 -10.75 -0.58
C MET A 1 3.00 -10.01 -1.46
N ILE A 2 3.13 -10.00 -2.79
CA ILE A 2 2.12 -9.45 -3.73
C ILE A 2 0.71 -10.04 -3.50
N ASN A 3 0.63 -11.33 -3.15
CA ASN A 3 -0.65 -12.02 -2.90
C ASN A 3 -1.49 -11.42 -1.76
N GLN A 4 -0.87 -10.81 -0.74
CA GLN A 4 -1.61 -10.24 0.39
C GLN A 4 -2.21 -8.86 0.05
N ILE A 5 -1.51 -8.10 -0.79
CA ILE A 5 -1.99 -6.82 -1.33
C ILE A 5 -3.16 -7.08 -2.27
N THR A 6 -2.99 -8.02 -3.21
CA THR A 6 -4.05 -8.43 -4.13
C THR A 6 -5.24 -9.06 -3.41
N SER A 7 -5.03 -9.82 -2.34
CA SER A 7 -6.15 -10.36 -1.55
C SER A 7 -6.93 -9.26 -0.83
N TRP A 8 -6.23 -8.26 -0.27
CA TRP A 8 -6.87 -7.11 0.37
C TRP A 8 -7.70 -6.31 -0.65
N ASP A 9 -7.14 -6.02 -1.83
CA ASP A 9 -7.84 -5.27 -2.89
C ASP A 9 -9.08 -6.04 -3.40
N ASN A 10 -8.98 -7.36 -3.52
CA ASN A 10 -10.10 -8.23 -3.89
C ASN A 10 -11.20 -8.29 -2.81
N GLU A 11 -10.82 -8.38 -1.53
CA GLU A 11 -11.75 -8.35 -0.40
C GLU A 11 -12.45 -6.98 -0.34
N TYR A 12 -11.72 -5.87 -0.51
CA TYR A 12 -12.28 -4.51 -0.59
C TYR A 12 -13.27 -4.36 -1.75
N ALA A 13 -12.92 -4.79 -2.97
CA ALA A 13 -13.78 -4.69 -4.14
C ALA A 13 -15.09 -5.49 -3.98
N ARG A 14 -15.03 -6.67 -3.34
CA ARG A 14 -16.22 -7.46 -2.99
C ARG A 14 -17.11 -6.72 -2.00
N LEU A 15 -16.51 -6.14 -0.96
CA LEU A 15 -17.22 -5.43 0.09
C LEU A 15 -17.86 -4.14 -0.42
N ALA A 16 -17.18 -3.40 -1.28
CA ALA A 16 -17.71 -2.20 -1.92
C ALA A 16 -18.91 -2.50 -2.80
N ARG A 17 -18.87 -3.60 -3.57
CA ARG A 17 -20.03 -4.06 -4.33
C ARG A 17 -21.20 -4.46 -3.42
N ALA A 18 -20.94 -5.21 -2.35
CA ALA A 18 -21.98 -5.60 -1.39
C ALA A 18 -22.63 -4.37 -0.72
N ALA A 19 -21.83 -3.39 -0.29
CA ALA A 19 -22.31 -2.13 0.26
C ALA A 19 -23.14 -1.33 -0.77
N SER A 20 -22.72 -1.32 -2.04
CA SER A 20 -23.49 -0.66 -3.12
C SER A 20 -24.83 -1.35 -3.41
N GLN A 21 -24.89 -2.69 -3.34
CA GLN A 21 -26.12 -3.46 -3.55
C GLN A 21 -27.14 -3.24 -2.42
N LEU A 22 -26.66 -3.08 -1.18
CA LEU A 22 -27.49 -2.74 -0.03
C LEU A 22 -28.19 -1.39 -0.25
N ARG A 23 -27.50 -0.42 -0.87
CA ARG A 23 -28.06 0.89 -1.25
C ARG A 23 -29.11 0.82 -2.35
N THR A 24 -28.89 -0.03 -3.36
CA THR A 24 -29.79 -0.10 -4.53
C THR A 24 -31.03 -0.94 -4.30
N THR A 25 -31.12 -1.66 -3.18
CA THR A 25 -32.31 -2.42 -2.82
C THR A 25 -33.33 -1.47 -2.19
N PRO A 26 -34.39 -1.04 -2.91
CA PRO A 26 -35.31 -0.04 -2.39
C PRO A 26 -35.99 -0.56 -1.13
N ILE A 27 -36.04 0.28 -0.10
CA ILE A 27 -36.88 0.05 1.07
C ILE A 27 -38.32 0.14 0.58
N ASN A 28 -38.98 -1.00 0.40
CA ASN A 28 -40.41 -1.03 0.12
C ASN A 28 -41.16 -0.72 1.42
N ASN A 29 -41.29 0.58 1.73
CA ASN A 29 -42.10 1.10 2.83
C ASN A 29 -43.60 1.02 2.49
N ASN A 30 -44.05 -0.10 1.91
CA ASN A 30 -45.47 -0.36 1.82
C ASN A 30 -45.94 -0.88 3.16
N ASN A 31 -46.80 -0.09 3.79
CA ASN A 31 -47.32 -0.20 5.15
C ASN A 31 -48.29 -1.39 5.33
N ASN A 32 -47.97 -2.54 4.74
CA ASN A 32 -48.75 -3.77 4.87
C ASN A 32 -48.00 -4.71 5.81
N ASN A 33 -48.55 -4.83 7.01
CA ASN A 33 -47.91 -5.21 8.28
C ASN A 33 -47.34 -6.64 8.40
N ASN A 34 -47.08 -7.35 7.30
CA ASN A 34 -46.69 -8.77 7.35
C ASN A 34 -45.48 -9.18 6.50
N SER A 35 -44.89 -8.27 5.71
CA SER A 35 -43.75 -8.60 4.81
C SER A 35 -42.49 -7.75 5.04
N SER A 36 -42.53 -6.76 5.94
CA SER A 36 -41.44 -5.81 6.20
C SER A 36 -40.38 -6.31 7.19
N SER A 37 -40.69 -7.31 8.02
CA SER A 37 -39.77 -7.83 9.04
C SER A 37 -38.63 -8.66 8.44
N PHE A 38 -38.92 -9.58 7.53
CA PHE A 38 -37.91 -10.45 6.91
C PHE A 38 -36.94 -9.69 6.01
N ALA A 39 -37.43 -8.73 5.22
CA ALA A 39 -36.60 -7.89 4.36
C ALA A 39 -35.65 -6.98 5.18
N ASN A 40 -36.15 -6.39 6.27
CA ASN A 40 -35.30 -5.59 7.17
C ASN A 40 -34.28 -6.45 7.94
N GLN A 41 -34.65 -7.67 8.33
CA GLN A 41 -33.76 -8.58 9.05
C GLN A 41 -32.63 -9.14 8.15
N GLN A 42 -32.91 -9.41 6.88
CA GLN A 42 -31.87 -9.74 5.90
C GLN A 42 -30.92 -8.56 5.62
N ARG A 43 -31.43 -7.33 5.52
CA ARG A 43 -30.56 -6.14 5.35
C ARG A 43 -29.68 -5.91 6.58
N GLN A 44 -30.21 -6.05 7.80
CA GLN A 44 -29.40 -5.94 9.02
C GLN A 44 -28.32 -7.02 9.10
N GLY A 45 -28.63 -8.27 8.71
CA GLY A 45 -27.63 -9.33 8.63
C GLY A 45 -26.53 -9.05 7.60
N GLN A 46 -26.90 -8.53 6.42
CA GLN A 46 -25.93 -8.11 5.40
C GLN A 46 -25.08 -6.93 5.87
N ALA A 47 -25.67 -5.90 6.46
CA ALA A 47 -24.93 -4.76 7.02
C ALA A 47 -23.94 -5.20 8.10
N ALA A 48 -24.33 -6.09 9.02
CA ALA A 48 -23.45 -6.63 10.06
C ALA A 48 -22.28 -7.44 9.47
N SER A 49 -22.53 -8.25 8.44
CA SER A 49 -21.46 -9.00 7.75
C SER A 49 -20.48 -8.09 7.00
N ILE A 50 -20.96 -7.03 6.36
CA ILE A 50 -20.13 -6.00 5.73
C ILE A 50 -19.29 -5.29 6.78
N GLN A 51 -19.87 -4.91 7.92
CA GLN A 51 -19.17 -4.25 9.02
C GLN A 51 -18.04 -5.13 9.59
N THR A 52 -18.29 -6.43 9.75
CA THR A 52 -17.27 -7.41 10.14
C THR A 52 -16.16 -7.52 9.09
N GLY A 53 -16.51 -7.48 7.81
CA GLY A 53 -15.55 -7.45 6.70
C GLY A 53 -14.66 -6.20 6.70
N ILE A 54 -15.22 -5.01 7.00
CA ILE A 54 -14.46 -3.76 7.08
C ILE A 54 -13.44 -3.83 8.23
N GLN A 55 -13.84 -4.38 9.39
CA GLN A 55 -12.93 -4.55 10.53
C GLN A 55 -11.77 -5.50 10.21
N ARG A 56 -12.05 -6.59 9.48
CA ARG A 56 -11.03 -7.54 9.00
C ARG A 56 -10.08 -6.91 7.98
N LEU A 57 -10.59 -6.10 7.05
CA LEU A 57 -9.74 -5.33 6.13
C LEU A 57 -8.85 -4.33 6.88
N GLY A 58 -9.38 -3.73 7.94
CA GLY A 58 -8.62 -2.85 8.83
C GLY A 58 -7.46 -3.56 9.52
N SER A 59 -7.69 -4.74 10.11
CA SER A 59 -6.63 -5.51 10.77
C SER A 59 -5.57 -6.04 9.79
N GLN A 60 -5.99 -6.46 8.60
CA GLN A 60 -5.06 -6.84 7.52
C GLN A 60 -4.20 -5.65 7.07
N LEU A 61 -4.78 -4.45 6.96
CA LEU A 61 -4.05 -3.24 6.57
C LEU A 61 -2.98 -2.88 7.61
N THR A 62 -3.31 -2.95 8.90
CA THR A 62 -2.34 -2.76 10.00
C THR A 62 -1.23 -3.82 9.95
N GLY A 63 -1.55 -5.07 9.61
CA GLY A 63 -0.56 -6.12 9.44
C GLY A 63 0.40 -5.88 8.26
N LEU A 64 -0.11 -5.33 7.14
CA LEU A 64 0.70 -4.99 5.97
C LEU A 64 1.61 -3.78 6.21
N GLU A 65 1.13 -2.80 6.98
CA GLU A 65 1.88 -1.63 7.44
C GLU A 65 3.06 -2.02 8.33
N ASN A 66 2.81 -2.91 9.31
CA ASN A 66 3.85 -3.40 10.22
C ASN A 66 4.94 -4.24 9.53
N ASN A 67 4.65 -4.81 8.36
CA ASN A 67 5.60 -5.66 7.62
C ASN A 67 6.45 -4.85 6.61
N LEU A 68 6.36 -3.51 6.60
CA LEU A 68 7.02 -2.62 5.62
C LEU A 68 6.70 -2.96 4.15
N THR A 69 5.67 -3.77 3.90
CA THR A 69 5.28 -4.20 2.55
C THR A 69 4.47 -3.15 1.80
N LEU A 70 3.95 -2.15 2.51
CA LEU A 70 3.19 -1.04 1.97
C LEU A 70 3.87 0.28 2.33
N THR A 71 3.89 1.21 1.39
CA THR A 71 4.25 2.60 1.72
C THR A 71 3.19 3.19 2.65
N PRO A 72 3.59 4.03 3.62
CA PRO A 72 2.64 4.76 4.47
C PRO A 72 1.59 5.52 3.67
N MET A 73 1.94 6.02 2.47
CA MET A 73 1.00 6.63 1.52
C MET A 73 -0.13 5.68 1.11
N GLU A 74 0.20 4.47 0.68
CA GLU A 74 -0.79 3.50 0.22
C GLU A 74 -1.63 2.99 1.41
N ALA A 75 -1.04 2.87 2.59
CA ALA A 75 -1.77 2.55 3.81
C ALA A 75 -2.79 3.65 4.18
N SER A 76 -2.40 4.92 4.11
CA SER A 76 -3.29 6.07 4.36
C SER A 76 -4.42 6.15 3.34
N ARG A 77 -4.11 5.97 2.05
CA ARG A 77 -5.11 5.90 0.98
C ARG A 77 -6.12 4.77 1.22
N ARG A 78 -5.64 3.58 1.60
CA ARG A 78 -6.49 2.42 1.92
C ARG A 78 -7.34 2.65 3.17
N ARG A 79 -6.84 3.36 4.19
CA ARG A 79 -7.65 3.79 5.34
C ARG A 79 -8.76 4.75 4.93
N ALA A 80 -8.48 5.71 4.04
CA ALA A 80 -9.50 6.63 3.53
C ALA A 80 -10.62 5.89 2.76
N LEU A 81 -10.25 4.88 1.97
CA LEU A 81 -11.22 4.02 1.27
C LEU A 81 -12.10 3.20 2.23
N LEU A 82 -11.52 2.69 3.32
CA LEU A 82 -12.28 1.98 4.36
C LEU A 82 -13.19 2.93 5.15
N ASP A 83 -12.73 4.13 5.46
CA ASP A 83 -13.52 5.14 6.18
C ASP A 83 -14.70 5.63 5.33
N GLY A 84 -14.50 5.82 4.03
CA GLY A 84 -15.59 6.10 3.09
C GLY A 84 -16.63 4.99 3.06
N LEU A 85 -16.20 3.71 3.01
CA LEU A 85 -17.12 2.56 3.05
C LEU A 85 -17.90 2.50 4.37
N LYS A 86 -17.22 2.81 5.47
CA LYS A 86 -17.81 2.84 6.81
C LYS A 86 -18.82 3.98 6.95
N GLY A 87 -18.50 5.17 6.43
CA GLY A 87 -19.42 6.31 6.38
C GLY A 87 -20.69 5.98 5.60
N GLN A 88 -20.52 5.37 4.43
CA GLN A 88 -21.63 4.94 3.56
C GLN A 88 -22.55 3.88 4.20
N LEU A 89 -21.99 3.00 5.03
CA LEU A 89 -22.76 2.01 5.78
C LEU A 89 -23.44 2.62 7.01
N SER A 90 -22.80 3.61 7.65
CA SER A 90 -23.31 4.25 8.87
C SER A 90 -24.42 5.27 8.58
N SER A 91 -24.40 5.93 7.42
CA SER A 91 -25.46 6.83 6.98
C SER A 91 -26.81 6.12 6.77
N ASP A 92 -26.80 4.80 6.55
CA ASP A 92 -28.02 3.97 6.44
C ASP A 92 -28.59 3.55 7.82
N GLY A 93 -27.78 3.65 8.89
CA GLY A 93 -28.18 3.28 10.26
C GLY A 93 -28.59 4.45 11.16
N GLY A 94 -28.34 5.70 10.73
CA GLY A 94 -28.56 6.91 11.51
C GLY A 94 -29.45 7.97 10.86
N ALA A 95 -30.02 7.69 9.67
CA ALA A 95 -31.12 8.49 9.14
C ALA A 95 -32.41 8.09 9.89
N GLY A 96 -32.55 8.62 11.11
CA GLY A 96 -33.84 8.70 11.78
C GLY A 96 -34.88 9.16 10.78
N GLY A 97 -35.93 8.36 10.64
CA GLY A 97 -37.00 8.62 9.69
C GLY A 97 -37.51 10.04 9.83
N VAL A 98 -37.27 10.85 8.80
CA VAL A 98 -38.23 11.87 8.43
C VAL A 98 -39.37 11.09 7.78
N ALA A 99 -40.24 10.54 8.62
CA ALA A 99 -41.61 10.31 8.22
C ALA A 99 -42.11 11.67 7.75
N VAL A 100 -42.21 11.85 6.43
CA VAL A 100 -43.00 12.93 5.83
C VAL A 100 -44.46 12.58 6.16
N ALA A 101 -44.83 12.88 7.41
CA ALA A 101 -46.21 13.06 7.80
C ALA A 101 -46.70 14.30 7.06
N GLY A 102 -47.80 14.14 6.32
CA GLY A 102 -48.28 15.13 5.36
C GLY A 102 -48.42 16.52 5.95
N VAL A 103 -47.91 17.52 5.23
CA VAL A 103 -48.31 18.92 5.36
C VAL A 103 -48.28 19.51 3.95
N GLY A 104 -49.44 19.92 3.48
CA GLY A 104 -49.57 20.73 2.26
C GLY A 104 -48.93 22.11 2.45
N GLY A 105 -48.54 22.73 1.34
CA GLY A 105 -48.06 24.11 1.31
C GLY A 105 -46.80 24.26 0.46
N GLY A 106 -46.97 24.81 -0.74
CA GLY A 106 -45.95 24.90 -1.80
C GLY A 106 -44.85 25.94 -1.61
N GLU A 107 -44.27 26.11 -0.41
CA GLU A 107 -43.18 27.07 -0.17
C GLU A 107 -41.95 26.47 0.56
N THR A 108 -41.88 25.15 0.73
CA THR A 108 -40.84 24.47 1.54
C THR A 108 -39.70 23.86 0.72
N SER A 109 -39.77 23.88 -0.61
CA SER A 109 -38.78 23.23 -1.49
C SER A 109 -37.42 23.93 -1.47
N THR A 110 -37.37 25.25 -1.40
CA THR A 110 -36.14 26.04 -1.36
C THR A 110 -35.48 26.00 0.03
N ALA A 111 -36.23 26.12 1.11
CA ALA A 111 -35.69 26.06 2.47
C ALA A 111 -35.15 24.66 2.83
N ALA A 112 -35.84 23.60 2.39
CA ALA A 112 -35.35 22.23 2.54
C ALA A 112 -34.14 21.95 1.63
N ALA A 113 -34.06 22.57 0.45
CA ALA A 113 -32.90 22.45 -0.43
C ALA A 113 -31.66 23.17 0.13
N LEU A 114 -31.83 24.35 0.74
CA LEU A 114 -30.73 25.11 1.35
C LEU A 114 -30.13 24.37 2.55
N ARG A 115 -30.96 23.79 3.44
CA ARG A 115 -30.46 22.98 4.56
C ARG A 115 -29.63 21.78 4.09
N ARG A 116 -30.06 21.10 3.02
CA ARG A 116 -29.27 20.01 2.42
C ARG A 116 -27.95 20.49 1.82
N GLN A 117 -27.89 21.73 1.31
CA GLN A 117 -26.64 22.30 0.81
C GLN A 117 -25.70 22.63 1.97
N ASP A 118 -26.20 23.19 3.06
CA ASP A 118 -25.39 23.47 4.25
C ASP A 118 -24.79 22.18 4.84
N ASP A 119 -25.59 21.12 4.96
CA ASP A 119 -25.12 19.81 5.42
C ASP A 119 -24.02 19.24 4.49
N MET A 120 -24.15 19.43 3.17
CA MET A 120 -23.11 19.03 2.20
C MET A 120 -21.84 19.88 2.32
N ILE A 121 -21.97 21.18 2.61
CA ILE A 121 -20.82 22.07 2.77
C ILE A 121 -20.04 21.70 4.04
N ASP A 122 -20.72 21.37 5.13
CA ASP A 122 -20.09 20.91 6.36
C ASP A 122 -19.36 19.58 6.15
N GLU A 123 -19.94 18.64 5.40
CA GLU A 123 -19.28 17.40 5.02
C GLU A 123 -18.03 17.67 4.15
N LEU A 124 -18.12 18.59 3.19
CA LEU A 124 -16.98 19.01 2.37
C LEU A 124 -15.89 19.67 3.22
N ALA A 125 -16.24 20.50 4.21
CA ALA A 125 -15.29 21.15 5.10
C ALA A 125 -14.52 20.12 5.94
N VAL A 126 -15.21 19.11 6.47
CA VAL A 126 -14.57 17.97 7.15
C VAL A 126 -13.69 17.18 6.19
N GLY A 127 -14.13 16.95 4.95
CA GLY A 127 -13.36 16.31 3.90
C GLY A 127 -12.07 17.06 3.56
N VAL A 128 -12.12 18.38 3.42
CA VAL A 128 -10.95 19.25 3.17
C VAL A 128 -9.97 19.23 4.34
N GLY A 129 -10.46 19.20 5.58
CA GLY A 129 -9.61 19.03 6.77
C GLY A 129 -8.82 17.72 6.74
N ARG A 130 -9.46 16.62 6.32
CA ARG A 130 -8.79 15.32 6.15
C ARG A 130 -7.77 15.35 5.02
N LEU A 131 -8.12 15.94 3.88
CA LEU A 131 -7.20 16.12 2.75
C LEU A 131 -5.97 16.93 3.16
N LYS A 132 -6.15 18.04 3.89
CA LYS A 132 -5.03 18.84 4.42
C LYS A 132 -4.10 18.02 5.30
N ASN A 133 -4.65 17.22 6.22
CA ASN A 133 -3.85 16.34 7.07
C ASN A 133 -3.10 15.29 6.23
N GLN A 134 -3.77 14.73 5.21
CA GLN A 134 -3.15 13.80 4.28
C GLN A 134 -2.02 14.47 3.48
N THR A 135 -2.20 15.69 2.99
CA THR A 135 -1.17 16.47 2.28
C THR A 135 0.04 16.73 3.18
N ASN A 136 -0.16 17.05 4.45
CA ASN A 136 0.94 17.23 5.40
C ASN A 136 1.73 15.94 5.62
N LEU A 137 1.05 14.80 5.75
CA LEU A 137 1.70 13.49 5.84
C LEU A 137 2.49 13.16 4.57
N ILE A 138 1.90 13.41 3.39
CA ILE A 138 2.56 13.22 2.09
C ILE A 138 3.83 14.08 2.00
N HIS A 139 3.77 15.34 2.45
CA HIS A 139 4.93 16.22 2.45
C HIS A 139 6.07 15.70 3.34
N GLN A 140 5.74 15.17 4.52
CA GLN A 140 6.73 14.58 5.43
C GLN A 140 7.36 13.30 4.82
N GLU A 141 6.56 12.46 4.17
CA GLU A 141 7.02 11.25 3.49
C GLU A 141 7.89 11.59 2.26
N ALA A 142 7.52 12.59 1.47
CA ALA A 142 8.35 13.05 0.36
C ALA A 142 9.73 13.51 0.86
N ASN A 143 9.78 14.25 1.97
CA ASN A 143 11.03 14.67 2.58
C ASN A 143 11.84 13.48 3.12
N SER A 144 11.20 12.44 3.67
CA SER A 144 11.92 11.24 4.11
C SER A 144 12.46 10.43 2.93
N HIS A 145 11.69 10.31 1.84
CA HIS A 145 12.13 9.66 0.61
C HIS A 145 13.33 10.37 -0.02
N VAL A 146 13.36 11.71 -0.04
CA VAL A 146 14.54 12.46 -0.51
C VAL A 146 15.76 12.14 0.34
N ARG A 147 15.62 12.04 1.66
CA ARG A 147 16.74 11.67 2.55
C ARG A 147 17.25 10.26 2.28
N LEU A 148 16.35 9.29 2.12
CA LEU A 148 16.73 7.90 1.82
C LEU A 148 17.38 7.77 0.44
N LEU A 149 16.91 8.52 -0.56
CA LEU A 149 17.54 8.55 -1.88
C LEU A 149 18.95 9.14 -1.82
N ASN A 150 19.15 10.22 -1.06
CA ASN A 150 20.48 10.79 -0.85
C ASN A 150 21.43 9.82 -0.11
N GLU A 151 20.91 9.09 0.87
CA GLU A 151 21.68 8.06 1.58
C GLU A 151 22.05 6.89 0.65
N MET A 152 21.11 6.47 -0.21
CA MET A 152 21.35 5.44 -1.21
C MET A 152 22.40 5.90 -2.24
N ASP A 153 22.31 7.14 -2.70
CA ASP A 153 23.28 7.75 -3.62
C ASP A 153 24.68 7.74 -3.00
N SER A 154 24.81 8.21 -1.75
CA SER A 154 26.07 8.15 -1.00
C SER A 154 26.58 6.71 -0.82
N ASN A 155 25.70 5.75 -0.56
CA ASN A 155 26.09 4.34 -0.39
C ASN A 155 26.50 3.70 -1.73
N VAL A 156 25.87 4.08 -2.84
CA VAL A 156 26.25 3.67 -4.20
C VAL A 156 27.62 4.23 -4.56
N ASP A 157 27.89 5.49 -4.22
CA ASP A 157 29.20 6.10 -4.41
C ASP A 157 30.29 5.38 -3.60
N LEU A 158 30.02 5.07 -2.33
CA LEU A 158 30.94 4.29 -1.49
C LEU A 158 31.14 2.87 -2.03
N ALA A 159 30.08 2.21 -2.50
CA ALA A 159 30.17 0.89 -3.11
C ALA A 159 30.98 0.92 -4.41
N ASN A 160 30.81 1.94 -5.25
CA ASN A 160 31.61 2.14 -6.47
C ASN A 160 33.09 2.35 -6.14
N GLN A 161 33.40 3.18 -5.14
CA GLN A 161 34.78 3.37 -4.67
C GLN A 161 35.38 2.06 -4.14
N GLY A 162 34.62 1.31 -3.35
CA GLY A 162 35.03 -0.01 -2.85
C GLY A 162 35.30 -1.01 -3.99
N LEU A 163 34.41 -1.06 -4.99
CA LEU A 163 34.59 -1.89 -6.17
C LEU A 163 35.79 -1.45 -7.02
N GLU A 164 36.03 -0.16 -7.18
CA GLU A 164 37.22 0.35 -7.88
C GLU A 164 38.51 -0.04 -7.14
N GLU A 165 38.52 0.04 -5.81
CA GLU A 165 39.64 -0.43 -5.00
C GLU A 165 39.84 -1.94 -5.11
N GLU A 166 38.78 -2.74 -5.03
CA GLU A 166 38.85 -4.19 -5.15
C GLU A 166 39.29 -4.63 -6.55
N THR A 167 38.79 -3.98 -7.61
CA THR A 167 39.21 -4.25 -8.99
C THR A 167 40.67 -3.88 -9.20
N ARG A 168 41.15 -2.77 -8.62
CA ARG A 168 42.57 -2.39 -8.64
C ARG A 168 43.44 -3.39 -7.89
N ARG A 169 42.99 -3.89 -6.73
CA ARG A 169 43.70 -4.95 -5.98
C ARG A 169 43.73 -6.26 -6.77
N ALA A 170 42.62 -6.65 -7.38
CA ALA A 170 42.54 -7.85 -8.23
C ALA A 170 43.45 -7.76 -9.47
N MET A 171 43.57 -6.57 -10.06
CA MET A 171 44.45 -6.32 -11.21
C MET A 171 45.92 -6.45 -10.82
N ARG A 172 46.35 -5.86 -9.68
CA ARG A 172 47.71 -6.04 -9.15
C ARG A 172 48.04 -7.50 -8.84
N LEU A 173 47.11 -8.21 -8.20
CA LEU A 173 47.30 -9.62 -7.85
C LEU A 173 47.47 -10.52 -9.10
N ARG A 174 46.79 -10.18 -10.20
CA ARG A 174 46.94 -10.87 -11.48
C ARG A 174 48.33 -10.68 -12.08
N GLU A 175 48.91 -9.47 -11.97
CA GLU A 175 50.22 -9.15 -12.52
C GLU A 175 51.34 -9.90 -11.79
N GLU A 176 51.31 -9.92 -10.45
CA GLU A 176 52.29 -10.63 -9.61
C GLU A 176 52.30 -12.15 -9.88
N LYS A 177 51.11 -12.76 -10.06
CA LYS A 177 50.99 -14.19 -10.37
C LYS A 177 51.65 -14.57 -11.71
N SER A 178 51.60 -13.67 -12.71
CA SER A 178 52.21 -13.91 -14.02
C SER A 178 53.73 -13.96 -13.93
N VAL A 179 54.34 -13.02 -13.20
CA VAL A 179 55.79 -12.94 -13.02
C VAL A 179 56.32 -14.13 -12.22
N TRP A 180 55.61 -14.55 -11.17
CA TRP A 180 55.99 -15.72 -10.37
C TRP A 180 55.96 -17.01 -11.17
N ARG A 181 54.92 -17.21 -12.00
CA ARG A 181 54.80 -18.37 -12.89
C ARG A 181 55.95 -18.44 -13.90
N LEU A 182 56.38 -17.29 -14.43
CA LEU A 182 57.51 -17.21 -15.37
C LEU A 182 58.83 -17.59 -14.70
N HIS A 183 59.08 -17.11 -13.47
CA HIS A 183 60.28 -17.49 -12.71
C HIS A 183 60.33 -18.99 -12.42
N LEU A 184 59.20 -19.61 -12.06
CA LEU A 184 59.11 -21.05 -11.82
C LEU A 184 59.49 -21.85 -13.08
N ILE A 185 59.00 -21.44 -14.25
CA ILE A 185 59.33 -22.09 -15.54
C ILE A 185 60.83 -21.98 -15.85
N ILE A 186 61.45 -20.82 -15.64
CA ILE A 186 62.88 -20.62 -15.87
C ILE A 186 63.71 -21.54 -14.96
N VAL A 187 63.37 -21.62 -13.67
CA VAL A 187 64.07 -22.50 -12.72
C VAL A 187 63.94 -23.98 -13.13
N ALA A 188 62.73 -24.42 -13.51
CA ALA A 188 62.52 -25.80 -13.96
C ALA A 188 63.31 -26.14 -15.23
N LEU A 189 63.36 -25.23 -16.21
CA LEU A 189 64.17 -25.38 -17.42
C LEU A 189 65.67 -25.42 -17.11
N SER A 190 66.14 -24.59 -16.16
CA SER A 190 67.53 -24.59 -15.73
C SER A 190 67.93 -25.93 -15.10
N VAL A 191 67.06 -26.52 -14.28
CA VAL A 191 67.30 -27.83 -13.66
C VAL A 191 67.29 -28.94 -14.71
N LEU A 192 66.33 -28.91 -15.64
CA LEU A 192 66.25 -29.89 -16.73
C LEU A 192 67.49 -29.84 -17.62
N LEU A 193 67.97 -28.64 -17.97
CA LEU A 193 69.19 -28.44 -18.74
C LEU A 193 70.42 -28.99 -17.99
N PHE A 194 70.49 -28.75 -16.68
CA PHE A 194 71.57 -29.28 -15.84
C PHE A 194 71.58 -30.82 -15.82
N LEU A 195 70.41 -31.46 -15.70
CA LEU A 195 70.28 -32.92 -15.78
C LEU A 195 70.69 -33.47 -17.14
N LEU A 196 70.34 -32.78 -18.23
CA LEU A 196 70.72 -33.20 -19.59
C LEU A 196 72.23 -33.10 -19.80
N ILE A 197 72.88 -32.04 -19.30
CA ILE A 197 74.34 -31.92 -19.32
C ILE A 197 74.98 -33.06 -18.53
N LEU A 198 74.51 -33.33 -17.31
CA LEU A 198 75.06 -34.43 -16.50
C LEU A 198 74.92 -35.80 -17.18
N MET A 199 73.77 -36.06 -17.82
CA MET A 199 73.56 -37.34 -18.50
C MET A 199 74.29 -37.43 -19.85
N GLY A 200 74.50 -36.30 -20.54
CA GLY A 200 75.25 -36.25 -21.80
C GLY A 200 76.77 -36.18 -21.64
N LEU A 201 77.27 -35.79 -20.46
CA LEU A 201 78.70 -35.82 -20.11
C LEU A 201 79.14 -37.17 -19.50
N SER A 202 78.20 -38.00 -19.04
CA SER A 202 78.42 -39.36 -18.55
C SER A 202 78.31 -40.38 -19.66
#